data_AF-D1YYZ7-F1
#
_entry.id   AF-D1YYZ7-F1
#
_cell.length_a   1.000
_cell.length_b   1.000
_cell.length_c   1.000
_cell.angle_alpha   90.00
_cell.angle_beta   90.00
_cell.angle_gamma   90.00
#
_symmetry.space_group_name_H-M   'P 1'
#
loop_
_entity.id
_entity.type
_entity.pdbx_description
1 polymer ?
#
loop_
_entity_poly.entity_id
_entity_poly.type
_entity_poly.pdbx_seq_one_letter_code
_entity_poly.pdbx_strand_id
1 'polypeptide(L)'
;MLEISYNNGQPLYVRGGIGIGKSETIKEFAMECAARAQREFMAWNDIPKCEKLEVMAHTSKYFTFVDQRALMLDLGDFKLPRFDENGGFEWCIPMVYAYMCMPETKAILFLDEFNLAPPSIQGMFYQIVNDREIGENHLSDGVYVVAAGNDITDRAAVYEIPYPLRNRFLNVKLAQPNADDWTVWGAGHGIDSRVLAFIKFKPSLLYKPGLDGEYSFPTPRSWEKLSRCISGLKDYEQIRMIAESAVGEATAVEFTAHVKLYDNVDLDNILDHPDEVTRITEPQLLFGVAGGLIEKYRANKKKLSKIAAVADNMRPEYSIWMYRTIKGMNKNFTRELVAAVDLDKFTERYGKYLN
;
A
#
# COMPACT_ATOMS: atom_id res chain seq x y z
N MET A 1 -3.25 4.77 -15.55
CA MET A 1 -4.57 4.13 -15.70
C MET A 1 -5.62 4.71 -14.77
N LEU A 2 -5.43 4.71 -13.44
CA LEU A 2 -6.37 5.30 -12.48
C LEU A 2 -6.80 6.72 -12.86
N GLU A 3 -5.83 7.59 -13.13
CA GLU A 3 -6.09 8.97 -13.53
C GLU A 3 -6.89 9.10 -14.83
N ILE A 4 -6.53 8.32 -15.86
CA ILE A 4 -7.24 8.30 -17.15
C ILE A 4 -8.70 7.87 -16.93
N SER A 5 -8.91 6.80 -16.17
CA SER A 5 -10.23 6.23 -15.90
C SER A 5 -11.10 7.21 -15.09
N TYR A 6 -10.53 7.83 -14.05
CA TYR A 6 -11.19 8.85 -13.23
C TYR A 6 -11.63 10.07 -14.03
N ASN A 7 -10.72 10.64 -14.84
CA ASN A 7 -11.01 11.83 -15.63
C ASN A 7 -12.09 11.61 -16.69
N ASN A 8 -12.32 10.37 -17.12
CA ASN A 8 -13.35 10.00 -18.09
C ASN A 8 -14.59 9.37 -17.46
N GLY A 9 -14.67 9.34 -16.12
CA GLY A 9 -15.78 8.72 -15.38
C GLY A 9 -15.96 7.22 -15.65
N GLN A 10 -14.96 6.55 -16.21
CA GLN A 10 -15.04 5.14 -16.59
C GLN A 10 -14.75 4.25 -15.37
N PRO A 11 -15.66 3.35 -14.97
CA PRO A 11 -15.40 2.44 -13.85
C PRO A 11 -14.13 1.60 -14.08
N LEU A 12 -13.34 1.39 -13.03
CA LEU A 12 -12.11 0.59 -13.10
C LEU A 12 -12.21 -0.67 -12.26
N TYR A 13 -11.84 -1.82 -12.84
CA TYR A 13 -11.65 -3.06 -12.12
C TYR A 13 -10.16 -3.42 -12.01
N VAL A 14 -9.66 -3.51 -10.78
CA VAL A 14 -8.27 -3.79 -10.45
C VAL A 14 -8.11 -5.22 -9.96
N ARG A 15 -7.43 -6.04 -10.74
CA ARG A 15 -7.08 -7.43 -10.41
C ARG A 15 -5.67 -7.52 -9.85
N GLY A 16 -5.43 -8.44 -8.93
CA GLY A 16 -4.07 -8.81 -8.55
C GLY A 16 -4.04 -9.67 -7.29
N GLY A 17 -2.86 -10.17 -6.96
CA GLY A 17 -2.65 -11.06 -5.81
C GLY A 17 -3.08 -10.49 -4.46
N ILE A 18 -3.21 -11.35 -3.48
CA ILE A 18 -3.57 -10.98 -2.11
C ILE A 18 -2.45 -10.14 -1.47
N GLY A 19 -2.80 -9.08 -0.74
CA GLY A 19 -1.83 -8.35 0.09
C GLY A 19 -0.79 -7.52 -0.68
N ILE A 20 -1.00 -7.25 -1.98
CA ILE A 20 -0.09 -6.43 -2.81
C ILE A 20 -0.37 -4.92 -2.77
N GLY A 21 -1.32 -4.46 -1.95
CA GLY A 21 -1.60 -3.02 -1.76
C GLY A 21 -2.74 -2.43 -2.60
N LYS A 22 -3.64 -3.24 -3.20
CA LYS A 22 -4.77 -2.75 -4.02
C LYS A 22 -5.57 -1.63 -3.32
N SER A 23 -6.10 -1.90 -2.12
CA SER A 23 -6.95 -0.96 -1.38
C SER A 23 -6.19 0.32 -1.00
N GLU A 24 -4.90 0.20 -0.63
CA GLU A 24 -4.05 1.34 -0.29
C GLU A 24 -3.80 2.24 -1.51
N THR A 25 -3.47 1.65 -2.66
CA THR A 25 -3.27 2.41 -3.91
C THR A 25 -4.52 3.23 -4.30
N ILE A 26 -5.73 2.70 -4.10
CA ILE A 26 -6.95 3.44 -4.39
C ILE A 26 -7.20 4.54 -3.35
N LYS A 27 -6.89 4.29 -2.07
CA LYS A 27 -7.01 5.28 -0.99
C LYS A 27 -6.03 6.44 -1.18
N GLU A 28 -4.76 6.17 -1.50
CA GLU A 28 -3.76 7.19 -1.83
C GLU A 28 -4.22 8.03 -3.04
N PHE A 29 -4.71 7.38 -4.11
CA PHE A 29 -5.27 8.09 -5.26
C PHE A 29 -6.47 8.97 -4.90
N ALA A 30 -7.33 8.52 -3.98
CA ALA A 30 -8.43 9.31 -3.46
C ALA A 30 -7.95 10.56 -2.71
N MET A 31 -6.88 10.46 -1.92
CA MET A 31 -6.25 11.60 -1.25
C MET A 31 -5.66 12.59 -2.26
N GLU A 32 -5.01 12.11 -3.32
CA GLU A 32 -4.50 12.96 -4.40
C GLU A 32 -5.64 13.69 -5.14
N CYS A 33 -6.75 13.01 -5.41
CA CYS A 33 -7.95 13.61 -6.00
C CYS A 33 -8.55 14.68 -5.08
N ALA A 34 -8.61 14.43 -3.76
CA ALA A 34 -9.07 15.41 -2.77
C ALA A 34 -8.22 16.68 -2.79
N ALA A 35 -6.88 16.52 -2.75
CA ALA A 35 -5.94 17.62 -2.81
C ALA A 35 -6.07 18.44 -4.09
N ARG A 36 -6.18 17.78 -5.26
CA ARG A 36 -6.40 18.46 -6.56
C ARG A 36 -7.73 19.19 -6.63
N ALA A 37 -8.78 18.62 -6.03
CA ALA A 37 -10.09 19.24 -5.94
C ALA A 37 -10.17 20.35 -4.87
N GLN A 38 -9.10 20.57 -4.10
CA GLN A 38 -9.06 21.48 -2.94
C GLN A 38 -10.15 21.17 -1.92
N ARG A 39 -10.38 19.88 -1.67
CA ARG A 39 -11.37 19.39 -0.71
C ARG A 39 -10.71 18.60 0.41
N GLU A 40 -11.35 18.60 1.57
CA GLU A 40 -10.89 17.83 2.72
C GLU A 40 -11.18 16.34 2.50
N PHE A 41 -10.14 15.50 2.63
CA PHE A 41 -10.26 14.06 2.46
C PHE A 41 -10.96 13.42 3.67
N MET A 42 -11.97 12.60 3.43
CA MET A 42 -12.68 11.86 4.48
C MET A 42 -12.82 10.38 4.13
N ALA A 43 -12.30 9.49 4.98
CA ALA A 43 -12.54 8.06 4.86
C ALA A 43 -13.87 7.70 5.55
N TRP A 44 -14.92 7.51 4.76
CA TRP A 44 -16.30 7.36 5.25
C TRP A 44 -16.46 6.23 6.28
N ASN A 45 -15.74 5.13 6.08
CA ASN A 45 -15.81 3.95 6.94
C ASN A 45 -15.12 4.17 8.31
N ASP A 46 -14.19 5.12 8.38
CA ASP A 46 -13.37 5.38 9.57
C ASP A 46 -14.00 6.45 10.50
N ILE A 47 -14.97 7.23 9.99
CA ILE A 47 -15.58 8.34 10.73
C ILE A 47 -16.90 7.95 11.44
N PRO A 48 -17.19 8.51 12.64
CA PRO A 48 -18.42 8.28 13.37
C PRO A 48 -19.64 8.91 12.70
N LYS A 49 -20.84 8.52 13.14
CA LYS A 49 -22.11 8.98 12.56
C LYS A 49 -22.28 10.51 12.60
N CYS A 50 -21.85 11.19 13.67
CA CYS A 50 -21.95 12.64 13.76
C CYS A 50 -21.16 13.36 12.66
N GLU A 51 -19.92 12.92 12.41
CA GLU A 51 -19.07 13.45 11.33
C GLU A 51 -19.65 13.12 9.95
N LYS A 52 -20.27 11.94 9.76
CA LYS A 52 -20.98 11.63 8.50
C LYS A 52 -22.09 12.63 8.22
N LEU A 53 -22.85 13.05 9.23
CA LEU A 53 -23.91 14.04 9.08
C LEU A 53 -23.34 15.42 8.73
N GLU A 54 -22.20 15.81 9.29
CA GLU A 54 -21.49 17.04 8.90
C GLU A 54 -21.03 16.99 7.44
N VAL A 55 -20.42 15.87 7.02
CA VAL A 55 -20.01 15.65 5.63
C VAL A 55 -21.19 15.74 4.67
N MET A 56 -22.33 15.15 5.03
CA MET A 56 -23.56 15.23 4.24
C MET A 56 -24.16 16.64 4.19
N ALA A 57 -24.00 17.44 5.25
CA ALA A 57 -24.47 18.83 5.27
C ALA A 57 -23.59 19.77 4.42
N HIS A 58 -22.34 19.39 4.14
CA HIS A 58 -21.36 20.21 3.44
C HIS A 58 -20.63 19.44 2.33
N THR A 59 -21.38 18.81 1.42
CA THR A 59 -20.85 17.94 0.35
C THR A 59 -19.76 18.59 -0.52
N SER A 60 -19.83 19.91 -0.73
CA SER A 60 -18.84 20.66 -1.52
C SER A 60 -17.48 20.84 -0.84
N LYS A 61 -17.41 20.71 0.49
CA LYS A 61 -16.16 20.82 1.27
C LYS A 61 -15.32 19.55 1.21
N TYR A 62 -15.96 18.39 1.06
CA TYR A 62 -15.32 17.09 1.26
C TYR A 62 -15.13 16.29 -0.03
N PHE A 63 -14.06 15.49 -0.03
CA PHE A 63 -13.85 14.40 -0.98
C PHE A 63 -13.79 13.10 -0.18
N THR A 64 -14.74 12.21 -0.42
CA THR A 64 -14.90 11.01 0.41
C THR A 64 -14.37 9.76 -0.27
N PHE A 65 -13.66 8.93 0.48
CA PHE A 65 -13.35 7.55 0.10
C PHE A 65 -14.29 6.61 0.85
N VAL A 66 -15.02 5.78 0.13
CA VAL A 66 -15.96 4.82 0.68
C VAL A 66 -15.50 3.42 0.30
N ASP A 67 -15.06 2.64 1.29
CA ASP A 67 -14.65 1.25 1.15
C ASP A 67 -15.85 0.33 1.46
N GLN A 68 -16.42 -0.25 0.42
CA GLN A 68 -17.46 -1.27 0.53
C GLN A 68 -16.89 -2.63 0.16
N ARG A 69 -16.72 -3.49 1.15
CA ARG A 69 -16.36 -4.89 0.89
C ARG A 69 -17.60 -5.63 0.38
N ALA A 70 -17.61 -5.95 -0.90
CA ALA A 70 -18.77 -6.56 -1.55
C ALA A 70 -19.16 -7.91 -0.92
N LEU A 71 -18.18 -8.66 -0.42
CA LEU A 71 -18.41 -9.93 0.29
C LEU A 71 -19.21 -9.78 1.59
N MET A 72 -19.21 -8.60 2.22
CA MET A 72 -19.91 -8.36 3.49
C MET A 72 -21.37 -7.89 3.30
N LEU A 73 -21.81 -7.69 2.06
CA LEU A 73 -23.13 -7.16 1.76
C LEU A 73 -24.16 -8.26 1.50
N ASP A 74 -25.39 -8.00 1.90
CA ASP A 74 -26.58 -8.75 1.53
C ASP A 74 -27.53 -7.89 0.66
N LEU A 75 -28.52 -8.50 0.03
CA LEU A 75 -29.52 -7.82 -0.80
C LEU A 75 -30.31 -6.75 -0.01
N GLY A 76 -30.54 -7.00 1.28
CA GLY A 76 -31.20 -6.04 2.18
C GLY A 76 -30.41 -4.75 2.41
N ASP A 77 -29.10 -4.74 2.14
CA ASP A 77 -28.24 -3.57 2.34
C ASP A 77 -28.36 -2.54 1.22
N PHE A 78 -29.21 -2.75 0.21
CA PHE A 78 -29.40 -1.80 -0.89
C PHE A 78 -30.74 -1.09 -0.84
N LYS A 79 -31.78 -1.73 -0.29
CA LYS A 79 -33.14 -1.19 -0.25
C LYS A 79 -33.85 -1.62 1.03
N LEU A 80 -34.37 -0.64 1.77
CA LEU A 80 -35.17 -0.85 2.98
C LEU A 80 -36.56 -0.24 2.80
N PRO A 81 -37.64 -0.94 3.15
CA PRO A 81 -38.97 -0.37 3.10
C PRO A 81 -39.16 0.62 4.26
N ARG A 82 -39.62 1.82 3.96
CA ARG A 82 -40.13 2.78 4.94
C ARG A 82 -41.64 2.87 4.77
N PHE A 83 -42.38 2.50 5.80
CA PHE A 83 -43.83 2.62 5.79
C PHE A 83 -44.26 4.06 6.04
N ASP A 84 -45.23 4.54 5.28
CA ASP A 84 -45.87 5.82 5.50
C ASP A 84 -47.04 5.70 6.50
N GLU A 85 -47.58 6.85 6.92
CA GLU A 85 -48.69 6.91 7.87
C GLU A 85 -50.02 6.33 7.32
N ASN A 86 -50.13 6.16 6.00
CA ASN A 86 -51.32 5.65 5.31
C ASN A 86 -51.24 4.14 5.05
N GLY A 87 -50.19 3.45 5.52
CA GLY A 87 -49.97 2.02 5.30
C GLY A 87 -49.35 1.67 3.95
N GLY A 88 -48.93 2.67 3.16
CA GLY A 88 -48.05 2.51 2.01
C GLY A 88 -46.59 2.31 2.42
N PHE A 89 -45.71 2.04 1.46
CA PHE A 89 -44.28 1.99 1.72
C PHE A 89 -43.47 2.59 0.56
N GLU A 90 -42.32 3.17 0.90
CA GLU A 90 -41.34 3.70 -0.03
C GLU A 90 -40.01 2.96 0.13
N TRP A 91 -39.31 2.71 -0.97
CA TRP A 91 -37.97 2.15 -0.93
C TRP A 91 -36.96 3.23 -0.56
N CYS A 92 -36.31 3.08 0.59
CA CYS A 92 -35.19 3.91 1.02
C CYS A 92 -33.87 3.23 0.73
N ILE A 93 -32.85 4.01 0.39
CA ILE A 93 -31.46 3.54 0.27
C ILE A 93 -30.67 3.89 1.54
N PRO A 94 -29.66 3.09 1.92
CA PRO A 94 -28.80 3.41 3.05
C PRO A 94 -28.11 4.77 2.93
N MET A 95 -27.79 5.36 4.08
CA MET A 95 -27.17 6.69 4.21
C MET A 95 -25.96 6.90 3.29
N VAL A 96 -25.09 5.91 3.16
CA VAL A 96 -23.88 6.00 2.32
C VAL A 96 -24.22 6.23 0.84
N TYR A 97 -25.23 5.53 0.34
CA TYR A 97 -25.68 5.69 -1.03
C TYR A 97 -26.52 6.94 -1.22
N ALA A 98 -27.36 7.29 -0.23
CA ALA A 98 -28.07 8.56 -0.22
C ALA A 98 -27.11 9.75 -0.33
N TYR A 99 -26.01 9.73 0.44
CA TYR A 99 -24.95 10.73 0.36
C TYR A 99 -24.28 10.78 -1.03
N MET A 100 -24.02 9.63 -1.66
CA MET A 100 -23.48 9.58 -3.02
C MET A 100 -24.43 10.17 -4.09
N CYS A 101 -25.74 10.19 -3.81
CA CYS A 101 -26.73 10.81 -4.69
C CYS A 101 -26.95 12.31 -4.40
N MET A 102 -26.33 12.87 -3.36
CA MET A 102 -26.46 14.29 -3.04
C MET A 102 -25.71 15.18 -4.04
N PRO A 103 -26.22 16.38 -4.34
CA PRO A 103 -25.53 17.35 -5.19
C PRO A 103 -24.12 17.68 -4.68
N GLU A 104 -23.21 17.97 -5.61
CA GLU A 104 -21.81 18.36 -5.35
C GLU A 104 -20.94 17.31 -4.63
N THR A 105 -21.48 16.12 -4.31
CA THR A 105 -20.72 15.02 -3.73
C THR A 105 -19.61 14.60 -4.70
N LYS A 106 -18.36 14.59 -4.20
CA LYS A 106 -17.21 13.98 -4.87
C LYS A 106 -16.71 12.82 -4.02
N ALA A 107 -16.67 11.64 -4.61
CA ALA A 107 -16.31 10.44 -3.89
C ALA A 107 -15.65 9.39 -4.77
N ILE A 108 -14.86 8.50 -4.16
CA ILE A 108 -14.53 7.21 -4.74
C ILE A 108 -15.31 6.14 -3.97
N LEU A 109 -16.22 5.44 -4.66
CA LEU A 109 -16.83 4.20 -4.20
C LEU A 109 -15.90 3.05 -4.58
N PHE A 110 -15.20 2.52 -3.58
CA PHE A 110 -14.31 1.38 -3.72
C PHE A 110 -15.03 0.09 -3.33
N LEU A 111 -15.19 -0.82 -4.29
CA LEU A 111 -15.78 -2.14 -4.09
C LEU A 111 -14.65 -3.16 -3.90
N ASP A 112 -14.22 -3.38 -2.66
CA ASP A 112 -13.17 -4.36 -2.37
C ASP A 112 -13.74 -5.79 -2.38
N GLU A 113 -12.88 -6.76 -2.69
CA GLU A 113 -13.22 -8.18 -2.75
C GLU A 113 -14.43 -8.47 -3.65
N PHE A 114 -14.58 -7.72 -4.73
CA PHE A 114 -15.77 -7.72 -5.60
C PHE A 114 -16.08 -9.10 -6.17
N ASN A 115 -15.03 -9.83 -6.58
CA ASN A 115 -15.16 -11.18 -7.12
C ASN A 115 -15.31 -12.28 -6.06
N LEU A 116 -15.27 -11.96 -4.77
CA LEU A 116 -15.65 -12.89 -3.71
C LEU A 116 -17.15 -12.81 -3.39
N ALA A 117 -17.81 -11.71 -3.76
CA ALA A 117 -19.25 -11.56 -3.55
C ALA A 117 -20.05 -12.49 -4.47
N PRO A 118 -21.16 -13.08 -4.00
CA PRO A 118 -22.04 -13.89 -4.84
C PRO A 118 -22.60 -13.12 -6.05
N PRO A 119 -22.96 -13.80 -7.16
CA PRO A 119 -23.49 -13.13 -8.36
C PRO A 119 -24.71 -12.23 -8.11
N SER A 120 -25.55 -12.54 -7.11
CA SER A 120 -26.69 -11.71 -6.71
C SER A 120 -26.24 -10.33 -6.20
N ILE A 121 -25.19 -10.28 -5.37
CA ILE A 121 -24.61 -9.04 -4.85
C ILE A 121 -23.87 -8.29 -5.97
N GLN A 122 -23.09 -8.99 -6.79
CA GLN A 122 -22.45 -8.38 -7.97
C GLN A 122 -23.47 -7.76 -8.93
N GLY A 123 -24.63 -8.40 -9.08
CA GLY A 123 -25.75 -7.90 -9.88
C GLY A 123 -26.36 -6.61 -9.34
N MET A 124 -26.38 -6.37 -8.03
CA MET A 124 -26.83 -5.09 -7.46
C MET A 124 -25.92 -3.93 -7.83
N PHE A 125 -24.62 -4.19 -7.91
CA PHE A 125 -23.66 -3.18 -8.38
C PHE A 125 -23.72 -2.94 -9.88
N TYR A 126 -24.45 -3.75 -10.67
CA TYR A 126 -24.61 -3.52 -12.10
C TYR A 126 -25.24 -2.15 -12.37
N GLN A 127 -26.34 -1.81 -11.68
CA GLN A 127 -27.02 -0.52 -11.85
C GLN A 127 -26.09 0.66 -11.48
N ILE A 128 -25.33 0.52 -10.39
CA ILE A 128 -24.37 1.53 -9.92
C ILE A 128 -23.25 1.75 -10.94
N VAL A 129 -22.71 0.66 -11.50
CA VAL A 129 -21.58 0.72 -12.45
C VAL A 129 -22.04 1.16 -13.84
N ASN A 130 -23.18 0.67 -14.31
CA ASN A 130 -23.67 0.87 -15.68
C ASN A 130 -24.49 2.15 -15.81
N ASP A 131 -25.49 2.31 -14.96
CA ASP A 131 -26.52 3.36 -15.07
C ASP A 131 -26.23 4.54 -14.14
N ARG A 132 -25.21 4.42 -13.28
CA ARG A 132 -24.90 5.39 -12.22
C ARG A 132 -26.12 5.66 -11.35
N GLU A 133 -26.83 4.60 -10.98
CA GLU A 133 -28.05 4.68 -10.20
C GLU A 133 -28.09 3.64 -9.08
N ILE A 134 -28.86 3.94 -8.04
CA ILE A 134 -29.26 3.00 -7.01
C ILE A 134 -30.75 3.16 -6.69
N GLY A 135 -31.53 2.14 -7.07
CA GLY A 135 -32.99 2.26 -7.00
C GLY A 135 -33.46 3.30 -8.01
N GLU A 136 -34.08 4.38 -7.53
CA GLU A 136 -34.58 5.50 -8.34
C GLU A 136 -33.69 6.75 -8.23
N ASN A 137 -32.54 6.64 -7.55
CA ASN A 137 -31.64 7.76 -7.27
C ASN A 137 -30.42 7.68 -8.18
N HIS A 138 -30.08 8.79 -8.84
CA HIS A 138 -28.84 8.92 -9.62
C HIS A 138 -27.67 9.32 -8.71
N LEU A 139 -26.51 8.71 -8.96
CA LEU A 139 -25.25 9.12 -8.33
C LEU A 139 -24.84 10.50 -8.84
N SER A 140 -24.28 11.32 -7.95
CA SER A 140 -23.64 12.58 -8.33
C SER A 140 -22.53 12.32 -9.37
N ASP A 141 -22.37 13.23 -10.33
CA ASP A 141 -21.32 13.17 -11.36
C ASP A 141 -19.90 13.08 -10.77
N GLY A 142 -19.71 13.59 -9.55
CA GLY A 142 -18.44 13.53 -8.81
C GLY A 142 -18.12 12.16 -8.20
N VAL A 143 -19.00 11.16 -8.32
CA VAL A 143 -18.80 9.80 -7.77
C VAL A 143 -18.10 8.91 -8.80
N TYR A 144 -16.95 8.38 -8.43
CA TYR A 144 -16.15 7.48 -9.23
C TYR A 144 -16.15 6.07 -8.64
N VAL A 145 -16.38 5.05 -9.47
CA VAL A 145 -16.48 3.66 -9.02
C VAL A 145 -15.20 2.90 -9.37
N VAL A 146 -14.58 2.28 -8.36
CA VAL A 146 -13.45 1.36 -8.53
C VAL A 146 -13.79 0.05 -7.85
N ALA A 147 -13.59 -1.07 -8.52
CA ALA A 147 -13.72 -2.38 -7.92
C ALA A 147 -12.36 -3.08 -7.89
N ALA A 148 -12.10 -3.89 -6.87
CA ALA A 148 -10.91 -4.72 -6.78
C ALA A 148 -11.28 -6.18 -6.54
N GLY A 149 -10.43 -7.08 -7.05
CA GLY A 149 -10.58 -8.50 -6.81
C GLY A 149 -9.25 -9.23 -6.81
N ASN A 150 -9.27 -10.42 -6.23
CA ASN A 150 -8.09 -11.30 -6.20
C ASN A 150 -7.99 -12.10 -7.51
N ASP A 151 -6.78 -12.48 -7.91
CA ASP A 151 -6.62 -13.35 -9.09
C ASP A 151 -7.29 -14.72 -8.83
N ILE A 152 -7.97 -15.26 -9.84
CA ILE A 152 -8.76 -16.51 -9.75
C ILE A 152 -7.87 -17.72 -9.36
N THR A 153 -6.57 -17.63 -9.60
CA THR A 153 -5.59 -18.66 -9.25
C THR A 153 -5.33 -18.76 -7.74
N ASP A 154 -5.75 -17.78 -6.94
CA ASP A 154 -5.34 -17.64 -5.53
C ASP A 154 -6.27 -18.30 -4.48
N ARG A 155 -7.35 -19.04 -4.85
CA ARG A 155 -8.12 -20.04 -4.02
C ARG A 155 -9.55 -20.32 -4.53
N ALA A 156 -10.17 -21.36 -3.96
CA ALA A 156 -11.43 -22.03 -4.32
C ALA A 156 -12.77 -21.29 -4.05
N ALA A 157 -12.80 -19.96 -3.88
CA ALA A 157 -14.03 -19.23 -3.51
C ALA A 157 -14.21 -17.90 -4.27
N VAL A 158 -13.72 -17.82 -5.50
CA VAL A 158 -13.91 -16.65 -6.37
C VAL A 158 -15.08 -16.90 -7.31
N TYR A 159 -16.03 -15.98 -7.35
CA TYR A 159 -17.10 -15.95 -8.34
C TYR A 159 -16.63 -15.23 -9.61
N GLU A 160 -16.99 -15.81 -10.75
CA GLU A 160 -16.74 -15.19 -12.03
C GLU A 160 -17.58 -13.92 -12.19
N ILE A 161 -16.95 -12.75 -12.39
CA ILE A 161 -17.68 -11.53 -12.72
C ILE A 161 -18.44 -11.75 -14.04
N PRO A 162 -19.77 -11.56 -14.09
CA PRO A 162 -20.56 -11.77 -15.30
C PRO A 162 -20.03 -10.98 -16.49
N TYR A 163 -20.05 -11.60 -17.68
CA TYR A 163 -19.53 -11.00 -18.91
C TYR A 163 -20.09 -9.58 -19.21
N PRO A 164 -21.40 -9.31 -19.03
CA PRO A 164 -21.94 -7.97 -19.23
C PRO A 164 -21.31 -6.93 -18.31
N LEU A 165 -21.04 -7.29 -17.05
CA LEU A 165 -20.45 -6.40 -16.06
C LEU A 165 -18.95 -6.18 -16.31
N ARG A 166 -18.22 -7.20 -16.77
CA ARG A 166 -16.80 -7.07 -17.16
C ARG A 166 -16.57 -5.97 -18.19
N ASN A 167 -17.45 -5.87 -19.18
CA ASN A 167 -17.34 -4.91 -20.27
C ASN A 167 -17.74 -3.48 -19.86
N ARG A 168 -18.23 -3.28 -18.63
CA ARG A 168 -18.49 -1.96 -18.03
C ARG A 168 -17.33 -1.42 -17.22
N PHE A 169 -16.33 -2.25 -16.96
CA PHE A 169 -15.09 -1.84 -16.33
C PHE A 169 -13.97 -1.73 -17.37
N LEU A 170 -13.12 -0.71 -17.21
CA LEU A 170 -11.74 -0.82 -17.64
C LEU A 170 -11.04 -1.84 -16.74
N ASN A 171 -10.41 -2.85 -17.32
CA ASN A 171 -9.82 -3.95 -16.57
C ASN A 171 -8.30 -3.80 -16.53
N VAL A 172 -7.72 -3.67 -15.34
CA VAL A 172 -6.27 -3.59 -15.14
C VAL A 172 -5.78 -4.67 -14.19
N LYS A 173 -4.53 -5.09 -14.37
CA LYS A 173 -3.84 -5.96 -13.41
C LYS A 173 -2.80 -5.13 -12.67
N LEU A 174 -2.91 -5.06 -11.35
CA LEU A 174 -1.89 -4.50 -10.50
C LEU A 174 -0.69 -5.45 -10.49
N ALA A 175 0.46 -4.95 -10.93
CA ALA A 175 1.70 -5.71 -10.90
C ALA A 175 2.10 -6.02 -9.45
N GLN A 176 2.78 -7.14 -9.25
CA GLN A 176 3.41 -7.42 -7.97
C GLN A 176 4.45 -6.32 -7.67
N PRO A 177 4.51 -5.78 -6.44
CA PRO A 177 5.49 -4.78 -6.09
C PRO A 177 6.91 -5.31 -6.31
N ASN A 178 7.71 -4.50 -6.99
CA ASN A 178 9.14 -4.72 -7.08
C ASN A 178 9.78 -4.42 -5.72
N ALA A 179 10.77 -5.23 -5.30
CA ALA A 179 11.48 -5.03 -4.04
C ALA A 179 12.14 -3.64 -3.94
N ASP A 180 12.62 -3.09 -5.05
CA ASP A 180 13.25 -1.77 -5.05
C ASP A 180 12.24 -0.68 -4.71
N ASP A 181 11.11 -0.65 -5.41
CA ASP A 181 10.06 0.34 -5.20
C ASP A 181 9.40 0.16 -3.82
N TRP A 182 9.16 -1.10 -3.41
CA TRP A 182 8.57 -1.40 -2.12
C TRP A 182 9.48 -1.02 -0.96
N THR A 183 10.80 -1.23 -1.06
CA THR A 183 11.72 -0.83 0.03
C THR A 183 11.87 0.68 0.14
N VAL A 184 11.84 1.41 -0.99
CA VAL A 184 11.81 2.89 -0.99
C VAL A 184 10.52 3.42 -0.35
N TRP A 185 9.35 2.89 -0.75
CA TRP A 185 8.06 3.22 -0.14
C TRP A 185 8.07 2.88 1.36
N GLY A 186 8.52 1.67 1.71
CA GLY A 186 8.51 1.15 3.06
C GLY A 186 9.35 1.99 4.03
N ALA A 187 10.50 2.50 3.57
CA ALA A 187 11.30 3.40 4.40
C ALA A 187 10.54 4.68 4.76
N GLY A 188 9.81 5.28 3.82
CA GLY A 188 8.95 6.45 4.06
C GLY A 188 7.78 6.16 5.01
N HIS A 189 7.33 4.91 5.07
CA HIS A 189 6.22 4.44 5.91
C HIS A 189 6.66 3.78 7.23
N GLY A 190 7.93 3.92 7.60
CA GLY A 190 8.43 3.43 8.89
C GLY A 190 8.59 1.91 8.98
N ILE A 191 8.70 1.21 7.84
CA ILE A 191 9.13 -0.19 7.83
C ILE A 191 10.54 -0.30 8.46
N ASP A 192 10.72 -1.33 9.27
CA ASP A 192 11.93 -1.67 10.00
C ASP A 192 13.04 -2.01 8.99
N SER A 193 14.22 -1.39 9.13
CA SER A 193 15.31 -1.59 8.18
C SER A 193 15.80 -3.02 8.05
N ARG A 194 15.61 -3.87 9.07
CA ARG A 194 15.97 -5.29 8.98
C ARG A 194 15.10 -5.99 7.95
N VAL A 195 13.82 -5.62 7.88
CA VAL A 195 12.89 -6.10 6.84
C VAL A 195 13.28 -5.54 5.48
N LEU A 196 13.58 -4.23 5.40
CA LEU A 196 14.00 -3.60 4.14
C LEU A 196 15.26 -4.24 3.56
N ALA A 197 16.30 -4.43 4.39
CA ALA A 197 17.56 -5.05 4.01
C ALA A 197 17.36 -6.51 3.59
N PHE A 198 16.55 -7.27 4.34
CA PHE A 198 16.25 -8.66 4.00
C PHE A 198 15.53 -8.78 2.66
N ILE A 199 14.50 -7.97 2.41
CA ILE A 199 13.76 -7.98 1.14
C ILE A 199 14.63 -7.55 -0.02
N LYS A 200 15.50 -6.56 0.18
CA LYS A 200 16.45 -6.17 -0.86
C LYS A 200 17.45 -7.28 -1.18
N PHE A 201 17.87 -8.04 -0.18
CA PHE A 201 18.74 -9.22 -0.35
C PHE A 201 18.03 -10.40 -1.01
N LYS A 202 16.77 -10.68 -0.63
CA LYS A 202 15.92 -11.77 -1.18
C LYS A 202 14.62 -11.21 -1.76
N PRO A 203 14.66 -10.56 -2.93
CA PRO A 203 13.50 -9.89 -3.52
C PRO A 203 12.35 -10.84 -3.83
N SER A 204 12.63 -12.11 -4.15
CA SER A 204 11.61 -13.13 -4.38
C SER A 204 10.77 -13.47 -3.15
N LEU A 205 11.21 -13.10 -1.95
CA LEU A 205 10.46 -13.28 -0.71
C LEU A 205 9.56 -12.10 -0.37
N LEU A 206 9.54 -11.01 -1.16
CA LEU A 206 8.56 -9.94 -0.95
C LEU A 206 7.13 -10.44 -1.15
N TYR A 207 6.94 -11.26 -2.19
CA TYR A 207 5.66 -11.87 -2.51
C TYR A 207 5.88 -13.31 -2.96
N LYS A 208 5.43 -14.25 -2.12
CA LYS A 208 5.44 -15.67 -2.38
C LYS A 208 4.10 -16.22 -1.86
N PRO A 209 3.09 -16.39 -2.73
CA PRO A 209 1.78 -16.87 -2.29
C PRO A 209 1.93 -18.25 -1.66
N GLY A 210 1.22 -18.46 -0.55
CA GLY A 210 1.31 -19.71 0.21
C GLY A 210 0.71 -20.88 -0.56
N LEU A 211 1.21 -22.08 -0.26
CA LEU A 211 0.66 -23.33 -0.77
C LEU A 211 -0.60 -23.74 0.03
N ASP A 212 -1.33 -24.74 -0.46
CA ASP A 212 -2.50 -25.27 0.24
C ASP A 212 -2.13 -25.75 1.65
N GLY A 213 -2.89 -25.31 2.65
CA GLY A 213 -2.66 -25.62 4.07
C GLY A 213 -1.73 -24.65 4.79
N GLU A 214 -1.05 -23.73 4.08
CA GLU A 214 -0.24 -22.68 4.73
C GLU A 214 -1.11 -21.52 5.22
N TYR A 215 -0.98 -21.20 6.51
CA TYR A 215 -1.69 -20.08 7.15
C TYR A 215 -0.95 -18.74 7.03
N SER A 216 0.38 -18.77 6.89
CA SER A 216 1.24 -17.58 6.88
C SER A 216 2.25 -17.70 5.75
N PHE A 217 2.36 -16.65 4.94
CA PHE A 217 3.21 -16.63 3.75
C PHE A 217 3.64 -15.20 3.40
N PRO A 218 4.73 -15.03 2.63
CA PRO A 218 5.26 -13.71 2.31
C PRO A 218 4.37 -12.90 1.35
N THR A 219 3.97 -11.72 1.79
CA THR A 219 3.29 -10.68 1.01
C THR A 219 3.75 -9.32 1.53
N PRO A 220 3.67 -8.23 0.75
CA PRO A 220 3.95 -6.88 1.25
C PRO A 220 3.22 -6.57 2.57
N ARG A 221 1.95 -6.98 2.69
CA ARG A 221 1.14 -6.84 3.91
C ARG A 221 1.68 -7.65 5.10
N SER A 222 2.11 -8.90 4.89
CA SER A 222 2.65 -9.70 6.01
C SER A 222 4.02 -9.20 6.47
N TRP A 223 4.84 -8.66 5.56
CA TRP A 223 6.09 -7.97 5.91
C TRP A 223 5.86 -6.69 6.71
N GLU A 224 4.85 -5.89 6.35
CA GLU A 224 4.44 -4.73 7.15
C GLU A 224 3.97 -5.14 8.55
N LYS A 225 3.16 -6.21 8.66
CA LYS A 225 2.73 -6.76 9.96
C LYS A 225 3.93 -7.20 10.80
N LEU A 226 4.86 -7.96 10.21
CA LEU A 226 6.09 -8.39 10.87
C LEU A 226 6.88 -7.18 11.37
N SER A 227 7.12 -6.21 10.50
CA SER A 227 7.85 -4.97 10.80
C SER A 227 7.30 -4.25 12.04
N ARG A 228 5.98 -4.06 12.11
CA ARG A 228 5.35 -3.40 13.27
C ARG A 228 5.56 -4.18 14.57
N CYS A 229 5.49 -5.51 14.52
CA CYS A 229 5.62 -6.36 15.70
C CYS A 229 7.07 -6.50 16.21
N ILE A 230 8.07 -6.42 15.33
CA ILE A 230 9.48 -6.55 15.73
C ILE A 230 10.16 -5.23 16.08
N SER A 231 9.47 -4.11 15.86
CA SER A 231 10.01 -2.77 16.12
C SER A 231 10.54 -2.65 17.55
N GLY A 232 11.84 -2.38 17.70
CA GLY A 232 12.51 -2.27 18.99
C GLY A 232 12.89 -3.60 19.67
N LEU A 233 12.48 -4.76 19.12
CA LEU A 233 12.89 -6.06 19.65
C LEU A 233 14.31 -6.43 19.22
N LYS A 234 15.07 -6.99 20.16
CA LYS A 234 16.42 -7.54 19.93
C LYS A 234 16.51 -9.05 20.18
N ASP A 235 15.52 -9.63 20.86
CA ASP A 235 15.49 -11.06 21.17
C ASP A 235 15.17 -11.85 19.89
N TYR A 236 16.11 -12.70 19.47
CA TYR A 236 15.98 -13.43 18.22
C TYR A 236 14.90 -14.51 18.23
N GLU A 237 14.61 -15.11 19.37
CA GLU A 237 13.60 -16.15 19.46
C GLU A 237 12.20 -15.53 19.38
N GLN A 238 12.00 -14.36 20.01
CA GLN A 238 10.78 -13.57 19.84
C GLN A 238 10.61 -13.09 18.39
N ILE A 239 11.68 -12.56 17.77
CA ILE A 239 11.65 -12.14 16.37
C ILE A 239 11.28 -13.31 15.47
N ARG A 240 11.88 -14.49 15.69
CA ARG A 240 11.59 -15.71 14.93
C ARG A 240 10.13 -16.12 15.08
N MET A 241 9.62 -16.22 16.30
CA MET A 241 8.23 -16.60 16.57
C MET A 241 7.22 -15.69 15.87
N ILE A 242 7.48 -14.37 15.88
CA ILE A 242 6.65 -13.37 15.18
C ILE A 242 6.78 -13.54 13.66
N ALA A 243 8.00 -13.75 13.15
CA ALA A 243 8.25 -13.98 11.74
C ALA A 243 7.56 -15.25 11.22
N GLU A 244 7.63 -16.36 11.95
CA GLU A 244 6.94 -17.61 11.59
C GLU A 244 5.44 -17.38 11.45
N SER A 245 4.87 -16.63 12.40
CA SER A 245 3.45 -16.28 12.41
C SER A 245 3.04 -15.33 11.29
N ALA A 246 3.96 -14.56 10.71
CA ALA A 246 3.68 -13.56 9.69
C ALA A 246 3.95 -14.05 8.26
N VAL A 247 5.13 -14.63 8.03
CA VAL A 247 5.66 -14.94 6.69
C VAL A 247 5.93 -16.43 6.45
N GLY A 248 5.57 -17.28 7.43
CA GLY A 248 5.75 -18.73 7.37
C GLY A 248 7.12 -19.18 7.86
N GLU A 249 7.22 -20.47 8.22
CA GLU A 249 8.38 -21.05 8.91
C GLU A 249 9.69 -20.89 8.11
N ALA A 250 9.70 -21.35 6.86
CA ALA A 250 10.91 -21.31 6.02
C ALA A 250 11.46 -19.88 5.87
N THR A 251 10.58 -18.92 5.55
CA THR A 251 10.95 -17.51 5.40
C THR A 251 11.46 -16.91 6.71
N ALA A 252 10.83 -17.27 7.84
CA ALA A 252 11.19 -16.77 9.16
C ALA A 252 12.58 -17.24 9.61
N VAL A 253 12.94 -18.49 9.32
CA VAL A 253 14.29 -19.01 9.57
C VAL A 253 15.34 -18.19 8.80
N GLU A 254 15.10 -17.94 7.52
CA GLU A 254 16.01 -17.14 6.69
C GLU A 254 16.10 -15.67 7.17
N PHE A 255 14.97 -15.06 7.51
CA PHE A 255 14.92 -13.70 8.04
C PHE A 255 15.66 -13.58 9.36
N THR A 256 15.41 -14.50 10.31
CA THR A 256 16.06 -14.48 11.61
C THR A 256 17.56 -14.70 11.49
N ALA A 257 18.01 -15.61 10.61
CA ALA A 257 19.42 -15.79 10.31
C ALA A 257 20.06 -14.51 9.75
N HIS A 258 19.34 -13.78 8.89
CA HIS A 258 19.79 -12.48 8.38
C HIS A 258 19.95 -11.44 9.50
N VAL A 259 18.97 -11.33 10.40
CA VAL A 259 19.04 -10.40 11.55
C VAL A 259 20.23 -10.75 12.47
N LYS A 260 20.42 -12.04 12.80
CA LYS A 260 21.55 -12.49 13.64
C LYS A 260 22.91 -12.17 13.03
N LEU A 261 23.07 -12.39 11.73
CA LEU A 261 24.33 -12.10 11.03
C LEU A 261 24.63 -10.61 11.05
N TYR A 262 23.60 -9.79 10.87
CA TYR A 262 23.73 -8.34 10.83
C TYR A 262 24.08 -7.71 12.18
N ASP A 263 23.51 -8.20 13.28
CA ASP A 263 23.77 -7.65 14.62
C ASP A 263 25.24 -7.80 15.06
N ASN A 264 26.03 -8.66 14.40
CA ASN A 264 27.47 -8.76 14.62
C ASN A 264 28.29 -7.66 13.93
N VAL A 265 27.66 -6.83 13.09
CA VAL A 265 28.33 -5.73 12.38
C VAL A 265 28.31 -4.47 13.23
N ASP A 266 29.49 -4.00 13.62
CA ASP A 266 29.64 -2.75 14.37
C ASP A 266 29.48 -1.53 13.46
N LEU A 267 28.23 -1.08 13.31
CA LEU A 267 27.89 0.09 12.51
C LEU A 267 28.48 1.39 13.05
N ASP A 268 28.62 1.52 14.37
CA ASP A 268 29.16 2.76 14.93
C ASP A 268 30.66 2.83 14.64
N ASN A 269 31.38 1.71 14.71
CA ASN A 269 32.76 1.62 14.24
C ASN A 269 32.88 1.91 12.73
N ILE A 270 32.01 1.36 11.88
CA ILE A 270 32.00 1.65 10.43
C ILE A 270 31.71 3.14 10.16
N LEU A 271 30.84 3.78 10.94
CA LEU A 271 30.54 5.21 10.79
C LEU A 271 31.73 6.10 11.17
N ASP A 272 32.57 5.66 12.10
CA ASP A 272 33.77 6.38 12.55
C ASP A 272 35.01 6.02 11.72
N HIS A 273 35.04 4.82 11.13
CA HIS A 273 36.10 4.28 10.26
C HIS A 273 35.49 3.75 8.95
N PRO A 274 35.13 4.63 7.99
CA PRO A 274 34.40 4.25 6.77
C PRO A 274 35.07 3.20 5.88
N ASP A 275 36.40 3.11 5.92
CA ASP A 275 37.19 2.14 5.17
C ASP A 275 36.97 0.70 5.66
N GLU A 276 36.53 0.48 6.90
CA GLU A 276 36.29 -0.87 7.41
C GLU A 276 35.21 -1.63 6.64
N VAL A 277 34.27 -0.91 6.02
CA VAL A 277 33.21 -1.54 5.22
C VAL A 277 33.78 -2.34 4.04
N THR A 278 35.00 -2.04 3.56
CA THR A 278 35.63 -2.79 2.47
C THR A 278 36.03 -4.20 2.87
N ARG A 279 36.09 -4.51 4.18
CA ARG A 279 36.35 -5.85 4.69
C ARG A 279 35.13 -6.77 4.56
N ILE A 280 33.94 -6.19 4.38
CA ILE A 280 32.68 -6.92 4.23
C ILE A 280 32.47 -7.19 2.74
N THR A 281 32.42 -8.46 2.36
CA THR A 281 32.30 -8.86 0.94
C THR A 281 30.93 -9.48 0.64
N GLU A 282 30.32 -10.05 1.67
CA GLU A 282 29.07 -10.81 1.63
C GLU A 282 27.90 -9.88 1.27
N PRO A 283 27.18 -10.13 0.15
CA PRO A 283 26.06 -9.29 -0.27
C PRO A 283 24.99 -9.09 0.80
N GLN A 284 24.72 -10.13 1.58
CA GLN A 284 23.76 -10.12 2.68
C GLN A 284 24.12 -9.11 3.76
N LEU A 285 25.40 -9.07 4.16
CA LEU A 285 25.90 -8.15 5.18
C LEU A 285 25.95 -6.72 4.65
N LEU A 286 26.32 -6.52 3.38
CA LEU A 286 26.32 -5.18 2.76
C LEU A 286 24.93 -4.55 2.68
N PHE A 287 23.88 -5.34 2.37
CA PHE A 287 22.49 -4.85 2.47
C PHE A 287 22.08 -4.58 3.92
N GLY A 288 22.51 -5.41 4.87
CA GLY A 288 22.34 -5.14 6.30
C GLY A 288 22.97 -3.81 6.72
N VAL A 289 24.25 -3.58 6.37
CA VAL A 289 24.98 -2.33 6.63
C VAL A 289 24.20 -1.14 6.07
N ALA A 290 23.83 -1.18 4.79
CA ALA A 290 23.01 -0.12 4.19
C ALA A 290 21.67 0.08 4.93
N GLY A 291 21.01 -1.01 5.36
CA GLY A 291 19.80 -0.99 6.20
C GLY A 291 19.99 -0.24 7.52
N GLY A 292 21.05 -0.50 8.28
CA GLY A 292 21.26 0.27 9.51
C GLY A 292 21.79 1.67 9.30
N LEU A 293 22.50 1.95 8.21
CA LEU A 293 22.82 3.33 7.85
C LEU A 293 21.53 4.12 7.56
N ILE A 294 20.52 3.50 6.94
CA ILE A 294 19.17 4.06 6.80
C ILE A 294 18.54 4.36 8.17
N GLU A 295 18.61 3.46 9.16
CA GLU A 295 18.10 3.74 10.52
C GLU A 295 18.89 4.81 11.25
N LYS A 296 20.22 4.81 11.15
CA LYS A 296 21.08 5.84 11.76
C LYS A 296 20.77 7.22 11.17
N TYR A 297 20.47 7.30 9.88
CA TYR A 297 19.96 8.52 9.24
C TYR A 297 18.56 8.90 9.75
N ARG A 298 17.63 7.93 9.82
CA ARG A 298 16.27 8.15 10.32
C ARG A 298 16.28 8.71 11.74
N ALA A 299 17.14 8.18 12.61
CA ALA A 299 17.33 8.64 13.98
C ALA A 299 18.05 9.99 14.08
N ASN A 300 19.04 10.25 13.21
CA ASN A 300 19.78 11.51 13.21
C ASN A 300 20.28 11.89 11.82
N LYS A 301 19.55 12.77 11.15
CA LYS A 301 19.87 13.29 9.80
C LYS A 301 21.25 13.95 9.71
N LYS A 302 21.81 14.46 10.82
CA LYS A 302 23.16 15.07 10.84
C LYS A 302 24.28 14.06 10.56
N LYS A 303 24.00 12.75 10.62
CA LYS A 303 24.96 11.70 10.27
C LYS A 303 25.18 11.53 8.76
N LEU A 304 24.48 12.29 7.91
CA LEU A 304 24.54 12.14 6.45
C LEU A 304 25.97 12.17 5.89
N SER A 305 26.81 13.09 6.34
CA SER A 305 28.21 13.17 5.86
C SER A 305 29.01 11.90 6.17
N LYS A 306 28.89 11.37 7.39
CA LYS A 306 29.52 10.08 7.78
C LYS A 306 28.96 8.91 6.96
N ILE A 307 27.65 8.87 6.78
CA ILE A 307 26.98 7.82 5.98
C ILE A 307 27.45 7.86 4.53
N ALA A 308 27.61 9.05 3.94
CA ALA A 308 28.12 9.20 2.59
C ALA A 308 29.58 8.72 2.47
N ALA A 309 30.42 9.02 3.46
CA ALA A 309 31.79 8.50 3.50
C ALA A 309 31.85 6.96 3.53
N VAL A 310 30.93 6.30 4.24
CA VAL A 310 30.81 4.82 4.20
C VAL A 310 30.37 4.36 2.82
N ALA A 311 29.37 5.02 2.24
CA ALA A 311 28.84 4.68 0.92
C ALA A 311 29.87 4.77 -0.20
N ASP A 312 30.82 5.71 -0.11
CA ASP A 312 31.93 5.86 -1.05
C ASP A 312 32.92 4.67 -1.01
N ASN A 313 32.95 3.93 0.10
CA ASN A 313 33.75 2.72 0.26
C ASN A 313 32.96 1.43 -0.03
N MET A 314 31.63 1.51 -0.19
CA MET A 314 30.77 0.39 -0.56
C MET A 314 30.63 0.23 -2.07
N ARG A 315 30.35 -0.99 -2.55
CA ARG A 315 30.02 -1.20 -3.97
C ARG A 315 28.78 -0.36 -4.36
N PRO A 316 28.78 0.28 -5.55
CA PRO A 316 27.78 1.31 -5.87
C PRO A 316 26.32 0.87 -5.71
N GLU A 317 25.99 -0.38 -6.05
CA GLU A 317 24.63 -0.90 -6.01
C GLU A 317 23.98 -0.81 -4.61
N TYR A 318 24.76 -1.00 -3.54
CA TYR A 318 24.26 -0.90 -2.16
C TYR A 318 24.07 0.56 -1.76
N SER A 319 25.04 1.41 -2.10
CA SER A 319 25.00 2.86 -1.86
C SER A 319 23.81 3.50 -2.58
N ILE A 320 23.55 3.13 -3.82
CA ILE A 320 22.43 3.65 -4.62
C ILE A 320 21.10 3.21 -4.03
N TRP A 321 20.96 1.94 -3.67
CA TRP A 321 19.75 1.48 -2.99
C TRP A 321 19.53 2.26 -1.69
N MET A 322 20.58 2.42 -0.87
CA MET A 322 20.54 3.20 0.36
C MET A 322 20.07 4.64 0.10
N TYR A 323 20.68 5.34 -0.85
CA TYR A 323 20.33 6.71 -1.19
C TYR A 323 18.91 6.85 -1.74
N ARG A 324 18.46 5.94 -2.61
CA ARG A 324 17.07 5.91 -3.10
C ARG A 324 16.09 5.71 -1.94
N THR A 325 16.42 4.83 -1.01
CA THR A 325 15.61 4.54 0.18
C THR A 325 15.54 5.73 1.13
N ILE A 326 16.67 6.41 1.36
CA ILE A 326 16.71 7.65 2.15
C ILE A 326 15.92 8.77 1.49
N LYS A 327 16.00 8.90 0.16
CA LYS A 327 15.20 9.87 -0.61
C LYS A 327 13.69 9.64 -0.42
N GLY A 328 13.26 8.38 -0.32
CA GLY A 328 11.87 8.02 -0.01
C GLY A 328 11.38 8.59 1.34
N MET A 329 12.27 8.75 2.32
CA MET A 329 11.97 9.33 3.64
C MET A 329 12.07 10.86 3.70
N ASN A 330 12.94 11.46 2.88
CA ASN A 330 13.19 12.90 2.90
C ASN A 330 13.20 13.47 1.48
N LYS A 331 12.15 14.22 1.13
CA LYS A 331 12.04 14.88 -0.20
C LYS A 331 13.18 15.88 -0.47
N ASN A 332 13.78 16.45 0.58
CA ASN A 332 14.92 17.37 0.45
C ASN A 332 16.28 16.66 0.36
N PHE A 333 16.30 15.32 0.44
CA PHE A 333 17.52 14.54 0.55
C PHE A 333 18.53 14.81 -0.57
N THR A 334 18.06 14.99 -1.81
CA THR A 334 18.97 15.28 -2.94
C THR A 334 19.78 16.55 -2.69
N ARG A 335 19.16 17.61 -2.16
CA ARG A 335 19.85 18.87 -1.84
C ARG A 335 20.83 18.68 -0.67
N GLU A 336 20.42 17.91 0.34
CA GLU A 336 21.27 17.62 1.51
C GLU A 336 22.48 16.76 1.12
N LEU A 337 22.29 15.76 0.25
CA LEU A 337 23.36 14.88 -0.23
C LEU A 337 24.40 15.66 -1.04
N VAL A 338 23.95 16.52 -1.95
CA VAL A 338 24.85 17.39 -2.75
C VAL A 338 25.72 18.28 -1.86
N ALA A 339 25.20 18.75 -0.72
CA ALA A 339 25.97 19.53 0.24
C ALA A 339 26.95 18.69 1.08
N ALA A 340 26.77 17.37 1.12
CA ALA A 340 27.51 16.45 1.96
C ALA A 340 28.59 15.64 1.22
N VAL A 341 28.63 15.69 -0.12
CA VAL A 341 29.53 14.88 -0.96
C VAL A 341 30.32 15.73 -1.96
N ASP A 342 31.44 15.20 -2.42
CA ASP A 342 32.16 15.71 -3.59
C ASP A 342 31.38 15.34 -4.86
N LEU A 343 30.77 16.33 -5.50
CA LEU A 343 29.88 16.16 -6.66
C LEU A 343 30.54 15.49 -7.87
N ASP A 344 31.82 15.79 -8.13
CA ASP A 344 32.52 15.27 -9.29
C ASP A 344 32.78 13.78 -9.09
N LYS A 345 33.28 13.40 -7.92
CA LYS A 345 33.47 11.99 -7.52
C LYS A 345 32.15 11.23 -7.47
N PHE A 346 31.10 11.86 -6.95
CA PHE A 346 29.78 11.24 -6.86
C PHE A 346 29.23 10.95 -8.27
N THR A 347 29.34 11.90 -9.19
CA THR A 347 28.88 11.75 -10.57
C THR A 347 29.67 10.68 -11.31
N GLU A 348 30.99 10.64 -11.14
CA GLU A 348 31.85 9.62 -11.73
C GLU A 348 31.46 8.21 -11.24
N ARG A 349 31.20 8.06 -9.94
CA ARG A 349 30.88 6.77 -9.32
C ARG A 349 29.45 6.29 -9.63
N TYR A 350 28.47 7.19 -9.55
CA TYR A 350 27.05 6.84 -9.55
C TYR A 350 26.31 7.23 -10.83
N GLY A 351 26.88 8.08 -11.70
CA GLY A 351 26.19 8.64 -12.87
C GLY A 351 25.55 7.59 -13.78
N LYS A 352 26.22 6.45 -13.97
CA LYS A 352 25.70 5.33 -14.79
C LYS A 352 24.45 4.63 -14.21
N TYR A 353 24.13 4.85 -12.94
CA TYR A 353 22.99 4.24 -12.25
C TYR A 353 21.86 5.24 -11.94
N LEU A 354 22.06 6.51 -12.29
CA LEU A 354 21.09 7.60 -12.12
C LEU A 354 20.31 7.92 -13.40
N ASN A 355 20.70 7.31 -14.52
CA ASN A 355 20.01 7.39 -15.81
C ASN A 355 18.89 6.37 -15.97
#